data_AF-A0A060BRL0-F1
#
_entry.id   AF-A0A060BRL0-F1
#
_cell.length_a   1.000
_cell.length_b   1.000
_cell.length_c   1.000
_cell.angle_alpha   90.00
_cell.angle_beta   90.00
_cell.angle_gamma   90.00
#
_symmetry.space_group_name_H-M   'P 1'
#
loop_
_entity.id
_entity.type
_entity.pdbx_description
1 polymer ?
#
loop_
_entity_poly.entity_id
_entity_poly.type
_entity_poly.pdbx_seq_one_letter_code
_entity_poly.pdbx_strand_id
1 'polypeptide(L)' 'MAALGFLSTVDDVVLGNAGLKDQQLALVWTRDNIEFFGGNSSDVTIMGESAGGISVGSQLISPKIKR' A
#
# COMPACT_ATOMS: atom_id res chain seq x y z
N MET A 1 10.24 4.77 7.51
CA MET A 1 9.97 5.96 6.70
C MET A 1 9.71 7.15 7.62
N ALA A 2 9.98 8.36 7.17
CA ALA A 2 9.81 9.59 7.96
C ALA A 2 9.10 10.65 7.10
N ALA A 3 9.52 11.92 7.17
CA ALA A 3 8.91 13.02 6.43
C ALA A 3 8.69 12.71 4.93
N LEU A 4 9.66 12.11 4.23
CA LEU A 4 9.52 11.80 2.80
C LEU A 4 8.34 10.87 2.47
N GLY A 5 7.91 10.00 3.40
CA GLY A 5 6.78 9.09 3.18
C GLY A 5 5.44 9.64 3.64
N PHE A 6 5.42 10.61 4.55
CA PHE A 6 4.20 10.99 5.28
C PHE A 6 4.00 12.50 5.47
N LEU A 7 4.89 13.34 4.94
CA LEU A 7 4.72 14.79 4.99
C LEU A 7 3.42 15.16 4.29
N SER A 8 2.60 15.98 4.94
CA SER A 8 1.45 16.63 4.34
C SER A 8 1.41 18.09 4.74
N THR A 9 1.04 18.94 3.80
CA THR A 9 0.75 20.36 4.05
C THR A 9 -0.73 20.60 4.39
N VAL A 10 -1.56 19.54 4.41
CA VAL A 10 -3.02 19.61 4.66
C VAL A 10 -3.76 20.49 3.64
N ASP A 11 -3.13 20.69 2.49
CA ASP A 11 -3.67 21.28 1.27
C ASP A 11 -3.32 20.39 0.07
N ASP A 12 -3.63 20.86 -1.13
CA ASP A 12 -3.42 20.08 -2.36
C ASP A 12 -1.96 20.11 -2.88
N VAL A 13 -1.05 20.82 -2.22
CA VAL A 13 0.36 20.91 -2.63
C VAL A 13 1.11 19.63 -2.26
N VAL A 14 0.95 19.17 -1.02
CA VAL A 14 1.52 17.90 -0.52
C VAL A 14 0.43 17.10 0.18
N LEU A 15 -0.26 16.28 -0.61
CA LEU A 15 -1.37 15.41 -0.16
C LEU A 15 -0.97 14.35 0.89
N GLY A 16 0.33 14.12 1.08
CA GLY A 16 0.87 13.11 1.98
C GLY A 16 0.57 11.66 1.58
N ASN A 17 0.79 10.78 2.55
CA ASN A 17 0.62 9.32 2.42
C ASN A 17 1.42 8.70 1.26
N ALA A 18 2.55 9.29 0.87
CA ALA A 18 3.41 8.77 -0.19
C ALA A 18 3.83 7.32 0.12
N GLY A 19 4.24 7.03 1.35
CA GLY A 19 4.62 5.68 1.77
C GLY A 19 3.47 4.67 1.71
N LEU A 20 2.22 5.08 1.99
CA LEU A 20 1.06 4.21 1.82
C LEU A 20 0.73 3.99 0.34
N LYS A 21 0.93 5.00 -0.52
CA LYS A 21 0.77 4.88 -1.98
C LYS A 21 1.85 3.99 -2.59
N ASP A 22 3.07 4.02 -2.07
CA ASP A 22 4.15 3.12 -2.48
C ASP A 22 3.78 1.66 -2.18
N GLN A 23 3.22 1.39 -0.99
CA GLN A 23 2.69 0.06 -0.66
C GLN A 23 1.55 -0.34 -1.60
N GLN A 24 0.63 0.57 -1.93
CA GLN A 24 -0.44 0.29 -2.91
C GLN A 24 0.12 -0.09 -4.28
N LEU A 25 1.11 0.65 -4.75
CA LEU A 25 1.77 0.36 -6.01
C LEU A 25 2.44 -1.01 -5.99
N ALA A 26 3.10 -1.37 -4.88
CA ALA A 26 3.69 -2.70 -4.71
C ALA A 26 2.65 -3.83 -4.70
N LEU A 27 1.47 -3.60 -4.11
CA LEU A 27 0.37 -4.58 -4.12
C LEU A 27 -0.23 -4.76 -5.51
N VAL A 28 -0.43 -3.66 -6.25
CA VAL A 28 -0.86 -3.71 -7.66
C VAL A 28 0.17 -4.47 -8.49
N TRP A 29 1.45 -4.13 -8.34
CA TRP A 29 2.52 -4.83 -9.05
C TRP A 29 2.53 -6.32 -8.72
N THR A 30 2.40 -6.67 -7.43
CA THR A 30 2.35 -8.08 -7.00
C THR A 30 1.17 -8.79 -7.65
N ARG A 31 -0.04 -8.25 -7.54
CA ARG A 31 -1.24 -8.84 -8.16
C ARG A 31 -1.04 -9.05 -9.67
N ASP A 32 -0.51 -8.05 -10.37
CA ASP A 32 -0.38 -8.08 -11.82
C ASP A 32 0.75 -8.97 -12.33
N ASN A 33 1.69 -9.37 -11.46
CA ASN A 33 2.92 -10.08 -11.88
C ASN A 33 3.20 -11.41 -11.15
N ILE A 34 2.55 -11.69 -10.01
CA ILE A 34 2.93 -12.84 -9.17
C ILE A 34 2.73 -14.19 -9.87
N GLU A 35 1.85 -14.28 -10.86
CA GLU A 35 1.63 -15.48 -11.66
C GLU A 35 2.88 -15.89 -12.48
N PHE A 36 3.70 -14.92 -12.93
CA PHE A 36 4.98 -15.21 -13.60
C PHE A 36 6.01 -15.85 -12.68
N PHE A 37 5.80 -15.77 -11.37
CA PHE A 37 6.62 -16.39 -10.33
C PHE A 37 5.96 -17.64 -9.71
N GLY A 38 4.84 -18.10 -10.26
CA GLY A 38 4.11 -19.29 -9.80
C GLY A 38 3.20 -19.05 -8.59
N GLY A 39 2.92 -17.80 -8.21
CA GLY A 39 1.92 -17.48 -7.20
C GLY A 39 0.51 -17.32 -7.77
N ASN A 40 -0.47 -17.15 -6.89
CA ASN A 40 -1.86 -16.90 -7.25
C ASN A 40 -2.23 -15.44 -7.00
N SER A 41 -2.51 -14.69 -8.07
CA SER A 41 -2.89 -13.27 -8.01
C SER A 41 -4.16 -13.01 -7.20
N SER A 42 -5.05 -14.00 -7.10
CA SER A 42 -6.31 -13.95 -6.35
C SER A 42 -6.18 -14.34 -4.88
N ASP A 43 -4.99 -14.74 -4.43
CA ASP A 43 -4.73 -15.22 -3.06
C ASP A 43 -3.48 -14.57 -2.46
N VAL A 44 -3.48 -13.24 -2.44
CA VAL A 44 -2.40 -12.43 -1.85
C VAL A 44 -2.75 -12.09 -0.40
N THR A 45 -1.98 -12.61 0.55
CA THR A 45 -2.07 -12.24 1.97
C THR A 45 -1.05 -11.17 2.31
N ILE A 46 -1.51 -10.05 2.87
CA ILE A 46 -0.65 -9.00 3.42
C ILE A 46 -0.53 -9.14 4.93
N MET A 47 0.68 -8.96 5.46
CA MET A 47 0.96 -9.04 6.89
C MET A 47 1.98 -7.97 7.30
N GLY A 48 1.90 -7.51 8.54
CA GLY A 48 2.78 -6.48 9.06
C GLY A 48 2.71 -6.35 10.58
N GLU A 49 3.77 -5.83 11.17
CA GLU A 49 3.94 -5.61 12.62
C GLU A 49 4.14 -4.11 12.88
N SER A 50 3.73 -3.63 14.07
CA SER A 50 3.83 -2.22 14.46
C SER A 50 3.24 -1.26 13.41
N ALA A 51 4.01 -0.29 12.91
CA ALA A 51 3.62 0.60 11.82
C ALA A 51 3.23 -0.14 10.53
N GLY A 52 3.80 -1.34 10.29
CA GLY A 52 3.42 -2.23 9.20
C GLY A 52 2.03 -2.85 9.41
N GLY A 53 1.67 -3.18 10.65
CA GLY A 53 0.31 -3.64 10.98
C GLY A 53 -0.74 -2.55 10.79
N ILE A 54 -0.40 -1.31 11.19
CA ILE A 54 -1.23 -0.13 10.91
C ILE A 54 -1.37 0.11 9.40
N SER A 55 -0.28 -0.10 8.66
CA SER A 55 -0.28 -0.02 7.20
C SER A 55 -1.23 -1.04 6.59
N VAL A 56 -1.20 -2.31 7.03
CA VAL A 56 -2.16 -3.35 6.61
C VAL A 56 -3.60 -2.90 6.85
N GLY A 57 -3.91 -2.42 8.06
CA GLY A 57 -5.23 -1.87 8.37
C GLY A 57 -5.64 -0.72 7.45
N SER A 58 -4.70 0.18 7.14
CA SER A 58 -4.90 1.31 6.24
C SER A 58 -5.20 0.87 4.80
N GLN A 59 -4.57 -0.21 4.32
CA GLN A 59 -4.87 -0.76 2.99
C GLN A 59 -6.26 -1.40 2.93
N LEU A 60 -6.67 -2.11 3.97
CA LEU A 60 -7.99 -2.77 4.03
C LEU A 60 -9.17 -1.78 3.98
N ILE A 61 -9.01 -0.60 4.60
CA ILE A 61 -10.07 0.44 4.62
C ILE A 61 -10.00 1.39 3.42
N SER A 62 -8.91 1.36 2.64
CA SER A 62 -8.76 2.24 1.50
C SER A 62 -9.73 1.85 0.38
N PRO A 63 -10.55 2.78 -0.15
CA PRO A 63 -11.48 2.48 -1.23
C PRO A 63 -10.77 2.12 -2.55
N LYS A 64 -9.47 2.42 -2.67
CA LYS A 64 -8.69 2.21 -3.90
C LYS A 64 -8.20 0.77 -4.08
N ILE A 65 -8.13 -0.04 -3.01
CA ILE A 65 -7.66 -1.43 -3.06
C ILE A 65 -8.74 -2.40 -3.53
N LYS A 66 -10.03 -2.02 -3.45
CA LYS A 66 -11.16 -2.82 -3.98
C LYS A 66 -11.34 -2.58 -5.48
N ARG A 67 -10.69 -3.38 -6.34
CA ARG A 67 -11.06 -3.54 -7.75
C ARG A 67 -10.85 -4.98 -8.19
#